data_AF-A0A5N7BFL5-F1
#
_entry.id   AF-A0A5N7BFL5-F1
#
_cell.length_a   1.000
_cell.length_b   1.000
_cell.length_c   1.000
_cell.angle_alpha   90.00
_cell.angle_beta   90.00
_cell.angle_gamma   90.00
#
_symmetry.space_group_name_H-M   'P 1'
#
loop_
_entity.id
_entity.type
_entity.pdbx_description
1 polymer ?
#
loop_
_entity_poly.entity_id
_entity_poly.type
_entity_poly.pdbx_seq_one_letter_code
_entity_poly.pdbx_strand_id
1 'polypeptide(L)'
;MTEQTAFQRDDNKSQPSISISVNSSIYSEKQGVSCTIHSPSQTPHLDYQLQQPQTKAILQALTVALNSIADEKQCTTCAVKTASGLLMEYVREVKAAKKNGQYSKTERNALKKEIKGLARGLKGDVKAGEK
;
A
#
# COMPACT_ATOMS: atom_id res chain seq x y z
N MET A 1 38.54 -17.06 58.15
CA MET A 1 37.62 -17.53 59.19
C MET A 1 36.37 -16.67 59.05
N THR A 2 35.17 -17.10 58.67
CA THR A 2 34.54 -18.43 58.56
C THR A 2 33.29 -18.26 57.67
N GLU A 3 32.63 -19.37 57.34
CA GLU A 3 31.84 -19.64 56.13
C GLU A 3 30.38 -19.15 56.07
N GLN A 4 29.89 -19.08 54.83
CA GLN A 4 28.56 -19.39 54.26
C GLN A 4 27.28 -19.29 55.11
N THR A 5 26.23 -18.66 54.53
CA THR A 5 24.94 -19.36 54.35
C THR A 5 24.12 -18.76 53.20
N ALA A 6 23.53 -19.67 52.43
CA ALA A 6 22.75 -19.45 51.23
C ALA A 6 21.30 -19.05 51.54
N PHE A 7 20.69 -18.27 50.65
CA PHE A 7 19.25 -18.31 50.37
C PHE A 7 19.02 -18.29 48.86
N GLN A 8 18.71 -19.46 48.32
CA GLN A 8 18.05 -19.61 47.03
C GLN A 8 16.64 -19.02 47.11
N ARG A 9 16.26 -18.23 46.10
CA ARG A 9 14.88 -18.15 45.66
C ARG A 9 14.86 -17.90 44.17
N ASP A 10 14.57 -18.97 43.45
CA ASP A 10 14.16 -18.96 42.06
C ASP A 10 12.83 -18.23 41.92
N ASP A 11 12.80 -17.17 41.11
CA ASP A 11 11.57 -16.74 40.44
C ASP A 11 11.92 -16.38 38.99
N ASN A 12 11.81 -17.44 38.20
CA ASN A 12 11.87 -17.49 36.76
C ASN A 12 10.71 -16.68 36.17
N LYS A 13 10.98 -15.46 35.70
CA LYS A 13 10.22 -14.84 34.61
C LYS A 13 11.02 -13.74 33.90
N SER A 14 12.15 -14.12 33.30
CA SER A 14 12.74 -13.31 32.23
C SER A 14 11.78 -13.33 31.05
N GLN A 15 11.10 -12.20 30.80
CA GLN A 15 10.43 -11.96 29.53
C GLN A 15 11.44 -12.20 28.40
N PRO A 16 11.08 -12.94 27.33
CA PRO A 16 11.91 -12.92 26.14
C PRO A 16 11.82 -11.51 25.56
N SER A 17 12.87 -10.71 25.75
CA SER A 17 13.11 -9.56 24.90
C SER A 17 13.25 -10.11 23.49
N ILE A 18 12.16 -10.05 22.72
CA ILE A 18 12.19 -10.30 21.29
C ILE A 18 13.05 -9.18 20.73
N SER A 19 14.36 -9.43 20.64
CA SER A 19 15.26 -8.66 19.81
C SER A 19 14.75 -8.87 18.39
N ILE A 20 13.89 -7.95 17.95
CA ILE A 20 13.54 -7.82 16.54
C ILE A 20 14.86 -7.46 15.87
N SER A 21 15.53 -8.48 15.36
CA SER A 21 16.62 -8.33 14.42
C SER A 21 16.01 -7.66 13.20
N VAL A 22 16.02 -6.32 13.20
CA VAL A 22 15.77 -5.53 12.01
C VAL A 22 16.91 -5.88 11.08
N ASN A 23 16.67 -6.88 10.23
CA ASN A 23 17.57 -7.26 9.18
C ASN A 23 17.67 -6.07 8.23
N SER A 24 18.59 -5.16 8.55
CA SER A 24 18.99 -4.03 7.74
C SER A 24 19.87 -4.58 6.63
N SER A 25 19.21 -5.27 5.69
CA SER A 25 19.76 -5.85 4.48
C SER A 25 18.51 -6.15 3.66
N ILE A 26 18.20 -5.47 2.56
CA ILE A 26 19.06 -5.27 1.42
C ILE A 26 18.57 -4.01 0.69
N TYR A 27 19.47 -3.06 0.43
CA TYR A 27 19.34 -2.14 -0.69
C TYR A 27 19.41 -2.98 -1.97
N SER A 28 18.26 -3.44 -2.45
CA SER A 28 18.12 -4.02 -3.78
C SER A 28 17.05 -3.23 -4.51
N GLU A 29 17.50 -2.24 -5.26
CA GLU A 29 16.86 -1.89 -6.53
C GLU A 29 16.64 -3.17 -7.33
N LYS A 30 15.43 -3.75 -7.25
CA LYS A 30 14.70 -4.44 -8.34
C LYS A 30 13.54 -5.25 -7.75
N GLN A 31 12.37 -4.95 -8.29
CA GLN A 31 11.14 -5.77 -8.31
C GLN A 31 10.41 -5.90 -6.98
N GLY A 32 9.25 -5.26 -6.93
CA GLY A 32 8.30 -5.41 -5.83
C GLY A 32 7.99 -6.87 -5.56
N VAL A 33 7.71 -7.14 -4.28
CA VAL A 33 7.36 -8.45 -3.74
C VAL A 33 6.39 -9.17 -4.68
N SER A 34 6.88 -10.18 -5.40
CA SER A 34 6.02 -10.98 -6.27
C SER A 34 5.02 -11.71 -5.39
N CYS A 35 3.73 -11.42 -5.59
CA CYS A 35 2.68 -12.12 -4.86
C CYS A 35 2.77 -13.60 -5.17
N THR A 36 3.00 -14.45 -4.17
CA THR A 36 3.13 -15.91 -4.36
C THR A 36 1.83 -16.58 -4.78
N ILE A 37 0.71 -15.88 -4.65
CA ILE A 37 -0.64 -16.35 -4.97
C ILE A 37 -1.03 -16.01 -6.42
N HIS A 38 -0.45 -14.95 -6.98
CA HIS A 38 -0.84 -14.44 -8.29
C HIS A 38 0.31 -14.55 -9.29
N SER A 39 -0.02 -14.84 -10.54
CA SER A 39 0.91 -14.78 -11.66
C SER A 39 1.58 -13.39 -11.78
N PRO A 40 2.70 -13.26 -12.51
CA PRO A 40 3.34 -11.97 -12.74
C PRO A 40 2.34 -10.91 -13.17
N SER A 41 2.50 -9.70 -12.65
CA SER A 41 1.56 -8.62 -12.88
C SER A 41 1.35 -8.35 -14.36
N GLN A 42 0.09 -8.25 -14.77
CA GLN A 42 -0.28 -7.84 -16.11
C GLN A 42 -0.14 -6.32 -16.32
N THR A 43 0.14 -5.57 -15.24
CA THR A 43 0.26 -4.11 -15.23
C THR A 43 1.51 -3.63 -14.46
N PRO A 44 2.72 -4.03 -14.88
CA PRO A 44 3.95 -3.73 -14.14
C PRO A 44 4.25 -2.23 -14.01
N HIS A 45 3.85 -1.39 -14.97
CA HIS A 45 4.09 0.05 -14.88
C HIS A 45 3.17 0.72 -13.85
N LEU A 46 1.90 0.30 -13.78
CA LEU A 46 0.98 0.73 -12.74
C LEU A 46 1.41 0.26 -11.37
N ASP A 47 1.90 -0.97 -11.23
CA ASP A 47 2.35 -1.48 -9.93
C ASP A 47 3.51 -0.65 -9.39
N TYR A 48 4.48 -0.32 -10.25
CA TYR A 48 5.57 0.57 -9.88
C TYR A 48 5.07 1.95 -9.43
N GLN A 49 4.09 2.52 -10.14
CA GLN A 49 3.46 3.80 -9.76
C GLN A 49 2.76 3.72 -8.40
N LEU A 50 2.02 2.64 -8.15
CA LEU A 50 1.29 2.42 -6.90
C LEU A 50 2.24 2.19 -5.72
N GLN A 51 3.46 1.73 -5.98
CA GLN A 51 4.48 1.54 -4.95
C GLN A 51 5.21 2.83 -4.56
N GLN A 52 5.07 3.91 -5.32
CA GLN A 52 5.70 5.20 -5.02
C GLN A 52 5.20 5.76 -3.68
N PRO A 53 6.07 6.42 -2.88
CA PRO A 53 5.69 6.95 -1.57
C PRO A 53 4.47 7.87 -1.60
N GLN A 54 4.39 8.78 -2.58
CA GLN A 54 3.25 9.69 -2.72
C GLN A 54 1.94 8.94 -3.00
N THR A 55 1.98 7.94 -3.87
CA THR A 55 0.81 7.15 -4.21
C THR A 55 0.36 6.29 -3.03
N LYS A 56 1.30 5.69 -2.30
CA LYS A 56 1.00 4.92 -1.09
C LYS A 56 0.33 5.76 -0.01
N ALA A 57 0.79 7.00 0.21
CA ALA A 57 0.18 7.90 1.19
C ALA A 57 -1.29 8.19 0.86
N ILE A 58 -1.60 8.44 -0.42
CA ILE A 58 -2.96 8.67 -0.88
C ILE A 58 -3.83 7.41 -0.74
N LEU A 59 -3.29 6.24 -1.08
CA LEU A 59 -4.00 4.97 -0.91
C LEU A 59 -4.32 4.72 0.57
N GLN A 60 -3.38 4.99 1.48
CA GLN A 60 -3.62 4.89 2.92
C GLN A 60 -4.71 5.86 3.39
N ALA A 61 -4.67 7.11 2.93
CA ALA A 61 -5.71 8.09 3.26
C ALA A 61 -7.09 7.67 2.73
N LEU A 62 -7.16 7.07 1.54
CA LEU A 62 -8.38 6.51 0.98
C LEU A 62 -8.90 5.34 1.82
N THR A 63 -8.03 4.43 2.25
CA THR A 63 -8.40 3.34 3.16
C THR A 63 -8.98 3.87 4.46
N VAL A 64 -8.36 4.90 5.07
CA VAL A 64 -8.88 5.53 6.30
C VAL A 64 -10.26 6.16 6.06
N ALA A 65 -10.43 6.89 4.95
CA ALA A 65 -11.70 7.53 4.62
C ALA A 65 -12.81 6.48 4.41
N LEU A 66 -12.53 5.37 3.73
CA LEU A 66 -13.50 4.31 3.49
C LEU A 66 -13.81 3.51 4.77
N ASN A 67 -12.79 3.20 5.57
CA ASN A 67 -12.97 2.50 6.85
C ASN A 67 -13.76 3.34 7.86
N SER A 68 -13.73 4.68 7.74
CA SER A 68 -14.54 5.55 8.61
C SER A 68 -16.06 5.32 8.48
N ILE A 69 -16.51 4.71 7.37
CA ILE A 69 -17.90 4.27 7.16
C ILE A 69 -18.19 3.05 8.03
N ALA A 70 -17.30 2.05 7.99
CA ALA A 70 -17.45 0.81 8.77
C ALA A 70 -17.28 1.05 10.28
N ASP A 71 -16.39 1.97 10.64
CA ASP A 71 -16.14 2.36 12.03
C ASP A 71 -17.20 3.34 12.59
N GLU A 72 -18.20 3.73 11.78
CA GLU A 72 -19.25 4.72 12.12
C GLU A 72 -18.72 6.08 12.60
N LYS A 73 -17.44 6.40 12.30
CA LYS A 73 -16.79 7.65 12.70
C LYS A 73 -17.29 8.87 11.92
N GLN A 74 -17.80 8.64 10.70
CA GLN A 74 -18.36 9.67 9.83
C GLN A 74 -19.58 9.13 9.08
N CYS A 75 -20.51 10.01 8.70
CA CYS A 75 -21.59 9.59 7.81
C CYS A 75 -21.05 9.27 6.41
N THR A 76 -21.74 8.38 5.70
CA THR A 76 -21.36 7.91 4.36
C THR A 76 -21.10 9.06 3.39
N THR A 77 -21.91 10.12 3.44
CA THR A 77 -21.73 11.30 2.58
C THR A 77 -20.40 12.00 2.83
N CYS A 78 -20.00 12.19 4.10
CA CYS A 78 -18.74 12.82 4.45
C CYS A 78 -17.53 11.95 4.08
N ALA A 79 -17.61 10.65 4.33
CA ALA A 79 -16.57 9.71 3.96
C ALA A 79 -16.35 9.65 2.44
N VAL A 80 -17.44 9.55 1.65
CA VAL A 80 -17.38 9.55 0.18
C VAL A 80 -16.87 10.89 -0.36
N LYS A 81 -17.27 12.01 0.23
CA LYS A 81 -16.74 13.34 -0.16
C LYS A 81 -15.25 13.45 0.10
N THR A 82 -14.77 12.93 1.22
CA THR A 82 -13.34 12.90 1.55
C THR A 82 -12.58 12.00 0.58
N ALA A 83 -13.06 10.77 0.35
CA ALA A 83 -12.44 9.83 -0.58
C ALA A 83 -12.40 10.37 -2.02
N SER A 84 -13.48 10.98 -2.49
CA SER A 84 -13.50 11.61 -3.82
C SER A 84 -12.56 12.81 -3.94
N GLY A 85 -12.42 13.62 -2.88
CA GLY A 85 -11.44 14.70 -2.81
C GLY A 85 -10.00 14.19 -2.96
N LEU A 86 -9.63 13.17 -2.20
CA LEU A 86 -8.31 12.51 -2.26
C LEU A 86 -8.02 11.95 -3.66
N LEU A 87 -9.00 11.29 -4.29
CA LEU A 87 -8.86 10.78 -5.65
C LEU A 87 -8.65 11.92 -6.67
N MET A 88 -9.41 13.01 -6.55
CA MET A 88 -9.27 14.16 -7.45
C MET A 88 -7.93 14.88 -7.29
N GLU A 89 -7.41 14.98 -6.07
CA GLU A 89 -6.08 15.51 -5.80
C GLU A 89 -5.00 14.65 -6.48
N TYR A 90 -5.02 13.34 -6.28
CA TYR A 90 -4.09 12.42 -6.94
C TYR A 90 -4.13 12.52 -8.46
N VAL A 91 -5.32 12.55 -9.06
CA VAL A 91 -5.48 12.69 -10.51
C VAL A 91 -4.87 13.99 -11.01
N ARG A 92 -4.98 15.08 -10.25
CA ARG A 92 -4.36 16.37 -10.59
C ARG A 92 -2.83 16.27 -10.52
N GLU A 93 -2.27 15.64 -9.50
CA GLU A 93 -0.83 15.41 -9.37
C GLU A 93 -0.28 14.56 -10.51
N VAL A 94 -0.91 13.43 -10.82
CA VAL A 94 -0.50 12.57 -11.94
C VAL A 94 -0.55 13.33 -13.27
N LYS A 95 -1.59 14.15 -13.48
CA LYS A 95 -1.71 14.99 -14.67
C LYS A 95 -0.61 16.05 -14.73
N ALA A 96 -0.26 16.67 -13.60
CA ALA A 96 0.83 17.63 -13.50
C ALA A 96 2.19 16.97 -13.79
N ALA A 97 2.49 15.83 -13.16
CA ALA A 97 3.70 15.06 -13.41
C ALA A 97 3.82 14.64 -14.90
N LYS A 98 2.69 14.26 -15.52
CA LYS A 98 2.62 13.97 -16.97
C LYS A 98 2.91 15.18 -17.85
N LYS A 99 2.49 16.38 -17.45
CA LYS A 99 2.74 17.63 -18.17
C LYS A 99 4.19 18.10 -17.98
N ASN A 100 4.74 17.93 -16.79
CA ASN A 100 6.08 18.37 -16.41
C ASN A 100 7.20 17.46 -16.93
N GLY A 101 6.88 16.45 -17.75
CA GLY A 101 7.87 15.58 -18.36
C GLY A 101 8.48 14.52 -17.43
N GLN A 102 7.91 14.31 -16.23
CA GLN A 102 8.39 13.28 -15.29
C GLN A 102 8.22 11.85 -15.81
N TYR A 103 7.48 11.68 -16.91
CA TYR A 103 7.34 10.39 -17.58
C TYR A 103 7.87 10.48 -19.01
N SER A 104 8.70 9.50 -19.37
CA SER A 104 9.11 9.32 -20.75
C SER A 104 7.91 9.02 -21.66
N LYS A 105 8.08 9.18 -22.98
CA LYS A 105 7.03 8.88 -23.95
C LYS A 105 6.61 7.40 -23.91
N THR A 106 7.57 6.51 -23.69
CA THR A 106 7.37 5.06 -23.59
C THR A 106 6.58 4.71 -22.34
N GLU A 107 6.97 5.24 -21.17
CA GLU A 107 6.24 5.01 -19.91
C GLU A 107 4.82 5.54 -19.95
N ARG A 108 4.59 6.75 -20.49
CA ARG A 108 3.24 7.31 -20.63
C ARG A 108 2.33 6.43 -21.49
N ASN A 109 2.88 5.88 -22.58
CA ASN A 109 2.14 5.01 -23.47
C ASN A 109 1.86 3.65 -22.82
N ALA A 110 2.82 3.10 -22.09
CA ALA A 110 2.65 1.85 -21.36
C ALA A 110 1.59 1.98 -20.27
N LEU A 111 1.69 3.00 -19.40
CA LEU A 111 0.69 3.31 -18.39
C LEU A 111 -0.70 3.51 -19.00
N LYS A 112 -0.81 4.27 -20.10
CA LYS A 112 -2.09 4.47 -20.79
C LYS A 112 -2.67 3.15 -21.29
N LYS A 113 -1.85 2.23 -21.80
CA LYS A 113 -2.29 0.92 -22.29
C LYS A 113 -2.79 0.04 -21.15
N GLU A 114 -2.05 -0.02 -20.05
CA GLU A 114 -2.41 -0.78 -18.85
C GLU A 114 -3.72 -0.26 -18.24
N ILE A 115 -3.84 1.04 -18.02
CA ILE A 115 -5.07 1.67 -17.50
C ILE A 115 -6.26 1.38 -18.40
N LYS A 116 -6.08 1.47 -19.72
CA LYS A 116 -7.15 1.17 -20.68
C LYS A 116 -7.54 -0.31 -20.66
N GLY A 117 -6.59 -1.21 -20.41
CA GLY A 117 -6.84 -2.63 -20.21
C GLY A 117 -7.74 -2.86 -18.99
N LEU A 118 -7.36 -2.30 -17.84
CA LEU A 118 -8.14 -2.39 -16.60
C LEU A 118 -9.55 -1.81 -16.75
N ALA A 119 -9.67 -0.61 -17.33
CA ALA A 119 -10.97 0.04 -17.52
C ALA A 119 -11.91 -0.78 -18.42
N ARG A 120 -11.37 -1.52 -19.40
CA ARG A 120 -12.15 -2.42 -20.24
C ARG A 120 -12.60 -3.66 -19.48
N GLY A 121 -11.73 -4.24 -18.66
CA GLY A 121 -12.07 -5.35 -17.76
C GLY A 121 -13.21 -4.98 -16.83
N LEU A 122 -13.04 -3.89 -16.08
CA LEU A 122 -14.06 -3.34 -15.17
C LEU A 122 -15.40 -3.09 -15.86
N LYS A 123 -15.39 -2.52 -17.07
CA LYS A 123 -16.62 -2.31 -17.85
C LYS A 123 -17.28 -3.62 -18.27
N GLY A 124 -16.48 -4.65 -18.57
CA GLY A 124 -16.97 -6.00 -18.83
C GLY A 124 -17.64 -6.60 -17.60
N ASP A 125 -16.99 -6.48 -16.44
CA ASP A 125 -17.46 -7.03 -15.17
C ASP A 125 -18.75 -6.36 -14.69
N VAL A 126 -18.83 -5.02 -14.77
CA VAL A 126 -20.07 -4.28 -14.42
C VAL A 126 -21.24 -4.72 -15.29
N LYS A 127 -21.02 -4.87 -16.59
CA LYS A 127 -22.06 -5.35 -17.52
C LYS A 127 -22.44 -6.82 -17.29
N ALA A 128 -21.52 -7.64 -16.81
CA ALA A 128 -21.79 -9.04 -16.50
C ALA A 128 -22.58 -9.19 -15.20
N GLY A 129 -22.36 -8.30 -14.22
CA GLY A 129 -23.10 -8.26 -12.95
C GLY A 129 -24.49 -7.61 -13.02
N GLU A 130 -24.87 -7.03 -14.16
CA GLU A 130 -26.23 -6.53 -14.44
C GLU A 130 -27.19 -7.61 -15.00
N LYS A 131 -26.76 -8.87 -15.09
CA LYS A 131 -27.59 -10.03 -15.46
C LYS A 131 -27.97 -10.86 -14.25
#